data_AF-A0A1G3H164-F1
#
_entry.id   AF-A0A1G3H164-F1
#
_cell.length_a   1.000
_cell.length_b   1.000
_cell.length_c   1.000
_cell.angle_alpha   90.00
_cell.angle_beta   90.00
_cell.angle_gamma   90.00
#
_symmetry.space_group_name_H-M   'P 1'
#
loop_
_entity.id
_entity.type
_entity.pdbx_description
1 polymer ?
#
loop_
_entity_poly.entity_id
_entity_poly.type
_entity_poly.pdbx_seq_one_letter_code
_entity_poly.pdbx_strand_id
1 'polypeptide(L)'
;MTAPKELGFADIALKDFKNQNPHAIVNVETDGVINIEKPWGQSDCRIKLNSDEHDFILDLNRLAFNPMFQAMLHLDTNEIEIFFGYLRTDDKRDAEYMNRNFSLVFEGKEYQCRFSEPTPRLMRLALHFEQLPADSADRTAPQMLVFKDVQNLDVLPAPHRKYFENRLPRNFFVRATSGFTGVDVEKLAKHLNFLMNYYDRRTPTINIREPIAESLIDQKERVRLIEGDFPKSLVSSAVIDEIILQLLDVARRNNPRSSFIYYYQVFEYAGYYYSDGKAKAQLRNALRDPALICCGEDKISDLFSIFSDLAQNDEGKMRKVIEDHCEPRVIWKEIANDLDFFCQGHDFDGGFSTQALIAKDTTEFTWVTMWMPRTYDLLTKIRNVLVHAREKRENKVILPTRRNNQLLRRYIPIIERIAEQLALKE
;
A
#
# COMPACT_ATOMS: atom_id res chain seq x y z
N MET A 1 12.20 49.05 18.10
CA MET A 1 12.43 48.05 19.17
C MET A 1 11.07 47.60 19.66
N THR A 2 10.57 46.48 19.15
CA THR A 2 9.37 45.82 19.66
C THR A 2 9.71 45.18 21.00
N ALA A 3 8.95 45.48 22.04
CA ALA A 3 9.08 44.86 23.35
C ALA A 3 8.96 43.33 23.22
N PRO A 4 9.68 42.54 24.04
CA PRO A 4 9.52 41.09 24.03
C PRO A 4 8.06 40.76 24.39
N LYS A 5 7.37 40.00 23.54
CA LYS A 5 6.10 39.36 23.91
C LYS A 5 6.39 38.50 25.13
N GLU A 6 5.74 38.77 26.26
CA GLU A 6 5.75 37.85 27.40
C GLU A 6 5.25 36.49 26.89
N LEU A 7 6.11 35.47 26.96
CA LEU A 7 5.76 34.10 26.60
C LEU A 7 4.80 33.58 27.69
N GLY A 8 3.62 33.12 27.28
CA GLY A 8 2.67 32.52 28.21
C GLY A 8 3.19 31.18 28.75
N PHE A 9 2.70 30.72 29.90
CA PHE A 9 3.09 29.43 30.51
C PHE A 9 3.09 28.28 29.50
N ALA A 10 2.05 28.15 28.66
CA ALA A 10 1.97 27.09 27.67
C ALA A 10 3.01 27.22 26.55
N ASP A 11 3.48 28.43 26.21
CA ASP A 11 4.57 28.61 25.23
C ASP A 11 5.89 28.02 25.75
N ILE A 12 6.08 28.03 27.07
CA ILE A 12 7.24 27.46 27.73
C ILE A 12 7.03 25.95 27.94
N ALA A 13 5.89 25.57 28.52
CA ALA A 13 5.60 24.20 28.93
C ALA A 13 5.42 23.24 27.73
N LEU A 14 4.87 23.70 26.62
CA LEU A 14 4.65 22.92 25.38
C LEU A 14 5.56 23.36 24.23
N LYS A 15 6.73 23.93 24.54
CA LYS A 15 7.67 24.45 23.54
C LYS A 15 8.06 23.38 22.51
N ASP A 16 8.44 22.20 22.98
CA ASP A 16 8.90 21.13 22.09
C ASP A 16 7.73 20.56 21.28
N PHE A 17 6.57 20.39 21.91
CA PHE A 17 5.34 20.01 21.20
C PHE A 17 5.04 20.97 20.04
N LYS A 18 5.06 22.29 20.26
CA LYS A 18 4.82 23.30 19.21
C LYS A 18 5.84 23.23 18.09
N ASN A 19 7.10 23.01 18.41
CA ASN A 19 8.17 22.90 17.40
C ASN A 19 7.98 21.67 16.51
N GLN A 20 7.52 20.56 17.09
CA GLN A 20 7.33 19.29 16.37
C GLN A 20 5.98 19.23 15.64
N ASN A 21 5.01 20.06 16.05
CA ASN A 21 3.64 20.07 15.54
C ASN A 21 3.23 21.50 15.11
N PRO A 22 3.89 22.10 14.11
CA PRO A 22 3.66 23.50 13.73
C PRO A 22 2.24 23.78 13.19
N HIS A 23 1.52 22.73 12.79
CA HIS A 23 0.11 22.81 12.37
C HIS A 23 -0.88 22.88 13.54
N ALA A 24 -0.48 22.47 14.74
CA ALA A 24 -1.33 22.51 15.93
C ALA A 24 -1.37 23.91 16.54
N ILE A 25 -2.51 24.29 17.10
CA ILE A 25 -2.72 25.59 17.74
C ILE A 25 -2.93 25.35 19.23
N VAL A 26 -2.10 25.96 20.07
CA VAL A 26 -2.21 25.82 21.54
C VAL A 26 -2.74 27.12 22.12
N ASN A 27 -3.91 27.04 22.76
CA ASN A 27 -4.60 28.13 23.43
C ASN A 27 -4.71 27.83 24.93
N VAL A 28 -4.59 28.85 25.77
CA VAL A 28 -4.77 28.75 27.23
C VAL A 28 -5.98 29.59 27.61
N GLU A 29 -6.96 28.97 28.26
CA GLU A 29 -8.11 29.65 28.83
C GLU A 29 -7.75 30.30 30.17
N THR A 30 -8.57 31.25 30.63
CA THR A 30 -8.31 32.03 31.85
C THR A 30 -8.27 31.20 33.14
N ASP A 31 -8.85 30.01 33.12
CA ASP A 31 -8.89 29.06 34.24
C ASP A 31 -7.71 28.07 34.26
N GLY A 32 -6.73 28.24 33.36
CA GLY A 32 -5.56 27.37 33.28
C GLY A 32 -5.79 26.08 32.50
N VAL A 33 -6.93 25.95 31.80
CA VAL A 33 -7.18 24.91 30.82
C VAL A 33 -6.39 25.19 29.54
N ILE A 34 -5.71 24.17 29.04
CA ILE A 34 -4.97 24.19 27.78
C ILE A 34 -5.77 23.44 26.73
N ASN A 35 -6.00 24.08 25.58
CA ASN A 35 -6.58 23.47 24.40
C ASN A 35 -5.53 23.36 23.30
N ILE A 36 -5.32 22.16 22.79
CA ILE A 36 -4.53 21.90 21.59
C ILE A 36 -5.51 21.59 20.46
N GLU A 37 -5.73 22.57 19.61
CA GLU A 37 -6.56 22.46 18.41
C GLU A 37 -5.74 21.94 17.24
N LYS A 38 -6.43 21.24 16.33
CA LYS A 38 -5.82 20.66 15.12
C LYS A 38 -4.58 19.80 15.40
N PRO A 39 -4.61 18.86 16.36
CA PRO A 39 -3.44 18.04 16.68
C PRO A 39 -2.91 17.25 15.47
N TRP A 40 -3.78 16.80 14.56
CA TRP A 40 -3.42 16.21 13.25
C TRP A 40 -3.64 17.15 12.05
N GLY A 41 -3.84 18.44 12.29
CA GLY A 41 -4.02 19.46 11.25
C GLY A 41 -5.48 19.74 10.85
N GLN A 42 -6.43 18.87 11.21
CA GLN A 42 -7.86 19.06 10.95
C GLN A 42 -8.57 19.66 12.16
N SER A 43 -9.58 20.50 11.90
CA SER A 43 -10.35 21.21 12.95
C SER A 43 -11.42 20.37 13.64
N ASP A 44 -11.54 19.09 13.30
CA ASP A 44 -12.60 18.22 13.80
C ASP A 44 -12.25 17.53 15.13
N CYS A 45 -11.09 17.82 15.71
CA CYS A 45 -10.70 17.30 17.02
C CYS A 45 -9.82 18.29 17.79
N ARG A 46 -9.78 18.09 19.12
CA ARG A 46 -8.86 18.80 20.01
C ARG A 46 -8.40 17.88 21.15
N ILE A 47 -7.29 18.26 21.78
CA ILE A 47 -6.82 17.69 23.05
C ILE A 47 -7.00 18.74 24.13
N LYS A 48 -7.67 18.39 25.22
CA LYS A 48 -7.97 19.29 26.34
C LYS A 48 -7.34 18.75 27.63
N LEU A 49 -6.53 19.58 28.29
CA LEU A 49 -5.81 19.23 29.52
C LEU A 49 -5.70 20.45 30.44
N ASN A 50 -5.46 20.23 31.73
CA ASN A 50 -5.19 21.29 32.69
C ASN A 50 -3.68 21.57 32.78
N SER A 51 -3.32 22.80 33.16
CA SER A 51 -1.92 23.24 33.27
C SER A 51 -1.11 22.56 34.39
N ASP A 52 -1.77 21.94 35.36
CA ASP A 52 -1.17 21.16 36.45
C ASP A 52 -0.87 19.70 36.07
N GLU A 53 -1.30 19.24 34.89
CA GLU A 53 -1.05 17.87 34.38
C GLU A 53 0.37 17.72 33.82
N HIS A 54 1.38 17.96 34.65
CA HIS A 54 2.79 18.02 34.27
C HIS A 54 3.28 16.75 33.55
N ASP A 55 2.87 15.56 34.00
CA ASP A 55 3.27 14.30 33.36
C ASP A 55 2.75 14.17 31.93
N PHE A 56 1.51 14.62 31.68
CA PHE A 56 0.93 14.57 30.35
C PHE A 56 1.52 15.64 29.42
N ILE A 57 1.84 16.82 29.95
CA ILE A 57 2.61 17.85 29.22
C ILE A 57 3.98 17.31 28.80
N LEU A 58 4.69 16.60 29.69
CA LEU A 58 5.97 15.97 29.38
C LEU A 58 5.85 14.89 28.29
N ASP A 59 4.77 14.11 28.30
CA ASP A 59 4.49 13.16 27.22
C ASP A 59 4.29 13.87 25.89
N LEU A 60 3.44 14.92 25.84
CA LEU A 60 3.16 15.68 24.62
C LEU A 60 4.42 16.24 23.98
N ASN A 61 5.36 16.76 24.77
CA ASN A 61 6.64 17.27 24.25
C ASN A 61 7.52 16.20 23.58
N ARG A 62 7.23 14.91 23.79
CA ARG A 62 7.94 13.78 23.15
C ARG A 62 7.17 13.18 21.97
N LEU A 63 6.06 13.82 21.58
CA LEU A 63 5.18 13.35 20.53
C LEU A 63 5.18 14.30 19.33
N ALA A 64 5.18 13.71 18.15
CA ALA A 64 4.80 14.38 16.92
C ALA A 64 3.58 13.71 16.29
N PHE A 65 2.73 14.50 15.69
CA PHE A 65 1.51 14.11 14.99
C PHE A 65 1.67 14.51 13.55
N ASN A 66 1.72 13.53 12.65
CA ASN A 66 1.79 13.81 11.23
C ASN A 66 0.37 13.91 10.65
N PRO A 67 -0.02 15.03 10.00
CA PRO A 67 -1.36 15.23 9.47
C PRO A 67 -1.87 14.18 8.47
N MET A 68 -0.95 13.45 7.83
CA MET A 68 -1.25 12.42 6.84
C MET A 68 -1.70 11.10 7.47
N PHE A 69 -1.42 10.88 8.75
CA PHE A 69 -1.67 9.60 9.41
C PHE A 69 -2.57 9.75 10.64
N GLN A 70 -3.33 8.70 10.92
CA GLN A 70 -3.94 8.50 12.24
C GLN A 70 -2.93 7.77 13.13
N ALA A 71 -1.88 8.48 13.54
CA ALA A 71 -0.74 7.92 14.25
C ALA A 71 -0.06 8.93 15.18
N MET A 72 0.75 8.41 16.10
CA MET A 72 1.67 9.14 16.97
C MET A 72 3.11 8.75 16.66
N LEU A 73 3.99 9.74 16.56
CA LEU A 73 5.43 9.53 16.47
C LEU A 73 6.04 9.77 17.85
N HIS A 74 6.58 8.72 18.44
CA HIS A 74 7.31 8.76 19.71
C HIS A 74 8.77 9.11 19.44
N LEU A 75 9.14 10.35 19.71
CA LEU A 75 10.46 10.91 19.37
C LEU A 75 11.58 10.32 20.24
N ASP A 76 11.26 9.89 21.44
CA ASP A 76 12.22 9.31 22.39
C ASP A 76 12.48 7.82 22.16
N THR A 77 11.50 7.08 21.63
CA THR A 77 11.63 5.64 21.33
C THR A 77 11.87 5.32 19.86
N ASN A 78 11.84 6.35 18.99
CA ASN A 78 11.96 6.24 17.53
C ASN A 78 10.92 5.28 16.95
N GLU A 79 9.66 5.46 17.33
CA GLU A 79 8.57 4.56 16.97
C GLU A 79 7.34 5.33 16.48
N ILE A 80 6.73 4.85 15.40
CA ILE A 80 5.42 5.29 14.94
C ILE A 80 4.40 4.32 15.50
N GLU A 81 3.42 4.82 16.24
CA GLU A 81 2.26 4.08 16.74
C GLU A 81 1.03 4.47 15.90
N ILE A 82 0.61 3.57 15.02
CA ILE A 82 -0.55 3.72 14.15
C ILE A 82 -1.78 3.15 14.84
N PHE A 83 -2.85 3.94 14.87
CA PHE A 83 -4.07 3.61 15.58
C PHE A 83 -4.84 2.53 14.84
N PHE A 84 -5.14 1.43 15.52
CA PHE A 84 -5.79 0.29 14.89
C PHE A 84 -7.14 -0.03 15.51
N GLY A 85 -7.20 -0.67 16.69
CA GLY A 85 -8.47 -0.88 17.39
C GLY A 85 -8.52 -2.15 18.23
N TYR A 86 -9.73 -2.70 18.39
CA TYR A 86 -10.00 -3.83 19.29
C TYR A 86 -10.25 -5.11 18.52
N LEU A 87 -9.33 -6.06 18.71
CA LEU A 87 -9.37 -7.38 18.10
C LEU A 87 -10.03 -8.39 19.02
N ARG A 88 -10.92 -9.21 18.47
CA ARG A 88 -11.55 -10.33 19.18
C ARG A 88 -10.55 -11.45 19.42
N THR A 89 -10.50 -11.94 20.64
CA THR A 89 -9.62 -13.06 21.02
C THR A 89 -10.17 -14.42 20.56
N ASP A 90 -11.47 -14.50 20.26
CA ASP A 90 -12.17 -15.69 19.81
C ASP A 90 -12.34 -15.79 18.28
N ASP A 91 -12.02 -14.72 17.53
CA ASP A 91 -12.05 -14.72 16.06
C ASP A 91 -10.68 -15.15 15.52
N LYS A 92 -10.67 -16.21 14.69
CA LYS A 92 -9.43 -16.75 14.10
C LYS A 92 -8.69 -15.73 13.23
N ARG A 93 -9.40 -14.81 12.58
CA ARG A 93 -8.78 -13.77 11.73
C ARG A 93 -8.07 -12.74 12.58
N ASP A 94 -8.71 -12.31 13.67
CA ASP A 94 -8.15 -11.34 14.60
C ASP A 94 -6.93 -11.91 15.35
N ALA A 95 -6.95 -13.21 15.67
CA ALA A 95 -5.84 -13.90 16.32
C ALA A 95 -4.51 -13.78 15.53
N GLU A 96 -4.57 -13.71 14.19
CA GLU A 96 -3.37 -13.61 13.34
C GLU A 96 -2.68 -12.25 13.38
N TYR A 97 -3.40 -11.20 13.78
CA TYR A 97 -2.86 -9.86 13.93
C TYR A 97 -2.48 -9.57 15.38
N MET A 98 -3.00 -10.33 16.34
CA MET A 98 -2.84 -10.05 17.77
C MET A 98 -1.39 -9.87 18.23
N ASN A 99 -0.46 -10.66 17.66
CA ASN A 99 0.95 -10.66 18.03
C ASN A 99 1.90 -10.68 16.80
N ARG A 100 1.39 -10.29 15.62
CA ARG A 100 2.17 -10.32 14.38
C ARG A 100 3.35 -9.36 14.48
N ASN A 101 4.55 -9.84 14.17
CA ASN A 101 5.78 -9.06 14.12
C ASN A 101 6.64 -9.49 12.92
N PHE A 102 7.37 -8.53 12.36
CA PHE A 102 8.24 -8.73 11.20
C PHE A 102 9.21 -7.54 11.07
N SER A 103 10.29 -7.71 10.32
CA SER A 103 11.17 -6.61 9.92
C SER A 103 10.86 -6.14 8.50
N LEU A 104 11.13 -4.87 8.21
CA LEU A 104 11.07 -4.25 6.90
C LEU A 104 12.42 -3.62 6.58
N VAL A 105 12.95 -3.86 5.39
CA VAL A 105 14.09 -3.11 4.86
C VAL A 105 13.60 -2.09 3.84
N PHE A 106 13.84 -0.81 4.08
CA PHE A 106 13.46 0.29 3.21
C PHE A 106 14.59 1.32 3.13
N GLU A 107 15.00 1.70 1.90
CA GLU A 107 16.12 2.64 1.66
C GLU A 107 17.41 2.25 2.42
N GLY A 108 17.68 0.95 2.51
CA GLY A 108 18.85 0.40 3.22
C GLY A 108 18.77 0.47 4.76
N LYS A 109 17.65 0.93 5.32
CA LYS A 109 17.39 0.97 6.76
C LYS A 109 16.42 -0.13 7.17
N GLU A 110 16.65 -0.69 8.36
CA GLU A 110 15.78 -1.72 8.94
C GLU A 110 14.78 -1.13 9.94
N TYR A 111 13.54 -1.53 9.80
CA TYR A 111 12.41 -1.15 10.64
C TYR A 111 11.79 -2.40 11.26
N GLN A 112 11.48 -2.35 12.55
CA GLN A 112 10.77 -3.41 13.26
C GLN A 112 9.29 -3.09 13.31
N CYS A 113 8.47 -3.95 12.70
CA CYS A 113 7.03 -3.80 12.60
C CYS A 113 6.33 -4.79 13.53
N ARG A 114 5.34 -4.34 14.29
CA ARG A 114 4.57 -5.25 15.17
C ARG A 114 3.18 -4.74 15.50
N PHE A 115 2.27 -5.65 15.75
CA PHE A 115 1.04 -5.37 16.49
C PHE A 115 1.27 -5.59 17.98
N SER A 116 0.87 -4.62 18.80
CA SER A 116 1.05 -4.66 20.25
C SER A 116 -0.05 -3.84 20.94
N GLU A 117 -0.15 -3.93 22.26
CA GLU A 117 -1.02 -3.06 23.06
C GLU A 117 -0.67 -1.58 22.85
N PRO A 118 -1.68 -0.68 22.87
CA PRO A 118 -1.48 0.76 22.92
C PRO A 118 -0.49 1.20 23.98
N THR A 119 0.29 2.22 23.69
CA THR A 119 1.17 2.80 24.71
C THR A 119 0.36 3.49 25.80
N PRO A 120 0.87 3.56 27.05
CA PRO A 120 0.27 4.36 28.10
C PRO A 120 0.06 5.83 27.71
N ARG A 121 0.94 6.38 26.84
CA ARG A 121 0.80 7.73 26.28
C ARG A 121 -0.42 7.87 25.39
N LEU A 122 -0.67 6.92 24.49
CA LEU A 122 -1.88 6.94 23.68
C LEU A 122 -3.13 6.83 24.57
N MET A 123 -3.12 5.95 25.57
CA MET A 123 -4.26 5.79 26.47
C MET A 123 -4.56 7.07 27.25
N ARG A 124 -3.53 7.75 27.78
CA ARG A 124 -3.67 9.10 28.37
C ARG A 124 -4.21 10.10 27.36
N LEU A 125 -3.61 10.16 26.17
CA LEU A 125 -4.05 11.06 25.10
C LEU A 125 -5.53 10.86 24.75
N ALA A 126 -6.00 9.62 24.72
CA ALA A 126 -7.40 9.29 24.44
C ALA A 126 -8.37 9.85 25.51
N LEU A 127 -7.98 9.92 26.79
CA LEU A 127 -8.80 10.55 27.82
C LEU A 127 -9.02 12.04 27.55
N HIS A 128 -7.96 12.73 27.09
CA HIS A 128 -7.96 14.16 26.77
C HIS A 128 -8.50 14.47 25.37
N PHE A 129 -8.77 13.46 24.55
CA PHE A 129 -9.28 13.63 23.20
C PHE A 129 -10.76 14.02 23.20
N GLU A 130 -11.09 15.04 22.40
CA GLU A 130 -12.45 15.46 22.11
C GLU A 130 -12.67 15.54 20.60
N GLN A 131 -13.68 14.82 20.12
CA GLN A 131 -14.18 14.96 18.76
C GLN A 131 -15.10 16.18 18.68
N LEU A 132 -14.81 17.08 17.74
CA LEU A 132 -15.61 18.26 17.44
C LEU A 132 -16.55 17.99 16.25
N PRO A 133 -17.67 18.74 16.14
CA PRO A 133 -18.50 18.72 14.95
C PRO A 133 -17.67 19.02 13.69
N ALA A 134 -17.99 18.34 12.59
CA ALA A 134 -17.34 18.56 11.31
C ALA A 134 -18.30 18.27 10.18
N ASP A 135 -18.11 18.99 9.09
CA ASP A 135 -18.92 18.89 7.87
C ASP A 135 -18.50 17.69 7.00
N SER A 136 -17.30 17.15 7.20
CA SER A 136 -16.81 15.94 6.52
C SER A 136 -17.29 14.66 7.19
N ALA A 137 -17.59 13.65 6.36
CA ALA A 137 -17.82 12.28 6.85
C ALA A 137 -16.53 11.66 7.43
N ASP A 138 -15.37 12.03 6.89
CA ASP A 138 -14.08 11.60 7.40
C ASP A 138 -13.76 12.29 8.73
N ARG A 139 -13.59 11.46 9.76
CA ARG A 139 -13.24 11.88 11.13
C ARG A 139 -11.77 11.61 11.40
N THR A 140 -11.14 12.52 12.13
CA THR A 140 -9.75 12.42 12.56
C THR A 140 -9.64 11.49 13.76
N ALA A 141 -8.84 10.44 13.61
CA ALA A 141 -8.51 9.49 14.67
C ALA A 141 -9.73 8.94 15.44
N PRO A 142 -10.78 8.44 14.75
CA PRO A 142 -12.02 7.99 15.39
C PRO A 142 -11.80 6.87 16.41
N GLN A 143 -10.69 6.11 16.29
CA GLN A 143 -10.28 5.07 17.21
C GLN A 143 -10.02 5.62 18.62
N MET A 144 -9.66 6.90 18.77
CA MET A 144 -9.44 7.55 20.07
C MET A 144 -10.67 7.51 20.96
N LEU A 145 -11.87 7.60 20.38
CA LEU A 145 -13.11 7.48 21.14
C LEU A 145 -13.25 6.09 21.76
N VAL A 146 -12.92 5.05 21.01
CA VAL A 146 -12.99 3.66 21.49
C VAL A 146 -11.93 3.38 22.57
N PHE A 147 -10.72 3.97 22.44
CA PHE A 147 -9.70 3.93 23.49
C PHE A 147 -10.10 4.72 24.75
N LYS A 148 -10.84 5.82 24.61
CA LYS A 148 -11.40 6.58 25.73
C LYS A 148 -12.52 5.79 26.42
N ASP A 149 -13.39 5.16 25.65
CA ASP A 149 -14.55 4.40 26.12
C ASP A 149 -14.13 3.21 27.00
N VAL A 150 -13.09 2.45 26.61
CA VAL A 150 -12.63 1.31 27.42
C VAL A 150 -12.13 1.74 28.81
N GLN A 151 -11.61 2.97 28.92
CA GLN A 151 -11.12 3.50 30.18
C GLN A 151 -12.27 3.97 31.09
N ASN A 152 -13.48 4.07 30.53
CA ASN A 152 -14.69 4.56 31.19
C ASN A 152 -15.80 3.48 31.17
N LEU A 153 -15.44 2.19 31.14
CA LEU A 153 -16.40 1.08 31.02
C LEU A 153 -17.55 1.15 32.03
N ASP A 154 -17.26 1.53 33.27
CA ASP A 154 -18.25 1.54 34.35
C ASP A 154 -19.39 2.54 34.14
N VAL A 155 -19.14 3.62 33.39
CA VAL A 155 -20.15 4.64 33.07
C VAL A 155 -20.86 4.35 31.74
N LEU A 156 -20.41 3.37 30.97
CA LEU A 156 -20.99 3.05 29.68
C LEU A 156 -22.28 2.20 29.78
N PRO A 157 -23.27 2.43 28.89
CA PRO A 157 -24.43 1.56 28.76
C PRO A 157 -24.04 0.09 28.54
N ALA A 158 -24.85 -0.84 29.05
CA ALA A 158 -24.57 -2.28 28.96
C ALA A 158 -24.24 -2.79 27.53
N PRO A 159 -24.93 -2.34 26.45
CA PRO A 159 -24.58 -2.73 25.09
C PRO A 159 -23.15 -2.33 24.68
N HIS A 160 -22.66 -1.19 25.16
CA HIS A 160 -21.31 -0.71 24.85
C HIS A 160 -20.26 -1.47 25.65
N ARG A 161 -20.53 -1.80 26.91
CA ARG A 161 -19.64 -2.69 27.69
C ARG A 161 -19.46 -4.04 27.01
N LYS A 162 -20.55 -4.62 26.49
CA LYS A 162 -20.54 -5.88 25.75
C LYS A 162 -19.66 -5.86 24.50
N TYR A 163 -19.46 -4.70 23.86
CA TYR A 163 -18.56 -4.58 22.72
C TYR A 163 -17.12 -4.98 23.07
N PHE A 164 -16.66 -4.64 24.28
CA PHE A 164 -15.28 -4.88 24.74
C PHE A 164 -15.05 -6.28 25.31
N GLU A 165 -16.11 -7.07 25.55
CA GLU A 165 -15.98 -8.45 25.98
C GLU A 165 -15.20 -9.28 24.95
N ASN A 166 -14.20 -10.03 25.41
CA ASN A 166 -13.31 -10.84 24.58
C ASN A 166 -12.55 -10.05 23.50
N ARG A 167 -12.31 -8.76 23.72
CA ARG A 167 -11.46 -7.96 22.83
C ARG A 167 -10.22 -7.43 23.53
N LEU A 168 -9.14 -7.34 22.79
CA LEU A 168 -7.91 -6.71 23.23
C LEU A 168 -7.57 -5.51 22.35
N PRO A 169 -7.13 -4.39 22.95
CA PRO A 169 -6.67 -3.25 22.18
C PRO A 169 -5.34 -3.58 21.50
N ARG A 170 -5.24 -3.23 20.22
CA ARG A 170 -4.02 -3.38 19.43
C ARG A 170 -3.79 -2.15 18.58
N ASN A 171 -2.53 -1.76 18.48
CA ASN A 171 -1.99 -0.78 17.54
C ASN A 171 -0.87 -1.41 16.72
N PHE A 172 -0.58 -0.79 15.58
CA PHE A 172 0.52 -1.20 14.73
C PHE A 172 1.70 -0.26 14.92
N PHE A 173 2.88 -0.82 15.18
CA PHE A 173 4.09 -0.09 15.50
C PHE A 173 5.12 -0.27 14.40
N VAL A 174 5.79 0.82 14.04
CA VAL A 174 6.96 0.82 13.15
C VAL A 174 8.12 1.49 13.89
N ARG A 175 9.14 0.73 14.26
CA ARG A 175 10.30 1.23 14.99
C ARG A 175 11.52 1.32 14.08
N ALA A 176 12.15 2.49 14.03
CA ALA A 176 13.39 2.68 13.28
C ALA A 176 14.60 2.45 14.17
N THR A 177 15.57 1.65 13.71
CA THR A 177 16.81 1.41 14.47
C THR A 177 17.67 2.68 14.59
N SER A 178 17.61 3.56 13.57
CA SER A 178 18.39 4.81 13.49
C SER A 178 17.52 6.09 13.59
N GLY A 179 16.27 5.97 14.03
CA GLY A 179 15.31 7.09 14.02
C GLY A 179 14.73 7.43 12.64
N PHE A 180 13.74 8.33 12.63
CA PHE A 180 12.99 8.74 11.43
C PHE A 180 13.52 10.04 10.78
N THR A 181 14.59 10.62 11.29
CA THR A 181 15.17 11.85 10.73
C THR A 181 15.56 11.66 9.27
N GLY A 182 15.02 12.52 8.39
CA GLY A 182 15.25 12.48 6.94
C GLY A 182 14.60 11.30 6.23
N VAL A 183 13.70 10.55 6.87
CA VAL A 183 12.91 9.50 6.24
C VAL A 183 11.60 10.09 5.76
N ASP A 184 11.26 9.84 4.49
CA ASP A 184 9.92 10.11 3.98
C ASP A 184 8.96 9.04 4.52
N VAL A 185 8.22 9.42 5.56
CA VAL A 185 7.30 8.51 6.27
C VAL A 185 6.10 8.13 5.39
N GLU A 186 5.68 9.00 4.46
CA GLU A 186 4.61 8.71 3.51
C GLU A 186 5.02 7.62 2.54
N LYS A 187 6.19 7.80 1.92
CA LYS A 187 6.77 6.83 1.01
C LYS A 187 7.02 5.48 1.70
N LEU A 188 7.55 5.50 2.93
CA LEU A 188 7.71 4.30 3.76
C LEU A 188 6.38 3.58 3.98
N ALA A 189 5.31 4.30 4.34
CA ALA A 189 3.99 3.72 4.58
C ALA A 189 3.38 3.14 3.30
N LYS A 190 3.52 3.81 2.14
CA LYS A 190 3.09 3.31 0.83
C LYS A 190 3.79 1.99 0.48
N HIS A 191 5.10 1.92 0.69
CA HIS A 191 5.89 0.69 0.49
C HIS A 191 5.46 -0.44 1.43
N LEU A 192 5.30 -0.13 2.70
CA LEU A 192 4.89 -1.11 3.71
C LEU A 192 3.49 -1.67 3.39
N ASN A 193 2.53 -0.81 3.04
CA ASN A 193 1.20 -1.23 2.58
C ASN A 193 1.28 -2.16 1.36
N PHE A 194 2.11 -1.81 0.37
CA PHE A 194 2.30 -2.65 -0.81
C PHE A 194 2.86 -4.03 -0.44
N LEU A 195 3.96 -4.09 0.30
CA LEU A 195 4.63 -5.36 0.63
C LEU A 195 3.74 -6.24 1.51
N MET A 196 3.11 -5.66 2.53
CA MET A 196 2.17 -6.38 3.38
C MET A 196 1.02 -6.99 2.57
N ASN A 197 0.44 -6.22 1.64
CA ASN A 197 -0.66 -6.68 0.81
C ASN A 197 -0.24 -7.74 -0.21
N TYR A 198 0.98 -7.63 -0.75
CA TYR A 198 1.56 -8.62 -1.66
C TYR A 198 1.61 -10.02 -1.02
N TYR A 199 2.07 -10.10 0.23
CA TYR A 199 2.20 -11.36 0.96
C TYR A 199 0.91 -11.82 1.66
N ASP A 200 0.11 -10.91 2.21
CA ASP A 200 -1.19 -11.19 2.85
C ASP A 200 -2.26 -10.18 2.41
N ARG A 201 -3.14 -10.61 1.51
CA ARG A 201 -4.24 -9.79 0.97
C ARG A 201 -5.24 -9.29 2.01
N ARG A 202 -5.25 -9.87 3.21
CA ARG A 202 -6.14 -9.46 4.31
C ARG A 202 -5.44 -8.57 5.34
N THR A 203 -4.14 -8.33 5.21
CA THR A 203 -3.42 -7.43 6.13
C THR A 203 -4.06 -6.05 6.14
N PRO A 204 -4.30 -5.47 7.34
CA PRO A 204 -4.69 -4.08 7.47
C PRO A 204 -3.73 -3.13 6.76
N THR A 205 -4.27 -2.12 6.08
CA THR A 205 -3.48 -1.07 5.44
C THR A 205 -3.42 0.17 6.32
N ILE A 206 -2.27 0.83 6.35
CA ILE A 206 -2.11 2.15 6.95
C ILE A 206 -2.89 3.15 6.10
N ASN A 207 -3.85 3.84 6.71
CA ASN A 207 -4.61 4.89 6.03
C ASN A 207 -3.74 6.14 5.90
N ILE A 208 -3.36 6.47 4.67
CA ILE A 208 -2.64 7.68 4.30
C ILE A 208 -3.66 8.65 3.73
N ARG A 209 -3.82 9.82 4.34
CA ARG A 209 -4.85 10.79 3.93
C ARG A 209 -4.47 11.48 2.62
N GLU A 210 -5.21 11.17 1.58
CA GLU A 210 -5.31 11.91 0.32
C GLU A 210 -6.77 12.35 0.13
N PRO A 211 -7.09 13.43 -0.62
CA PRO A 211 -8.48 13.80 -0.90
C PRO A 211 -9.23 12.61 -1.53
N ILE A 212 -10.38 12.32 -0.94
CA ILE A 212 -11.14 11.08 -1.06
C ILE A 212 -11.39 10.65 -2.51
N ALA A 213 -11.15 9.37 -2.80
CA ALA A 213 -11.87 8.62 -3.84
C ALA A 213 -12.79 7.60 -3.15
N GLU A 214 -14.04 7.55 -3.60
CA GLU A 214 -15.13 6.79 -2.96
C GLU A 214 -14.99 5.26 -3.04
N SER A 215 -15.30 4.63 -1.91
CA SER A 215 -15.80 3.27 -1.62
C SER A 215 -15.19 2.04 -2.31
N LEU A 216 -14.73 1.11 -1.46
CA LEU A 216 -14.36 -0.26 -1.78
C LEU A 216 -15.56 -1.06 -2.33
N ILE A 217 -15.41 -1.59 -3.54
CA ILE A 217 -16.34 -2.56 -4.12
C ILE A 217 -15.92 -3.96 -3.69
N ASP A 218 -16.88 -4.76 -3.21
CA ASP A 218 -16.70 -6.14 -2.77
C ASP A 218 -16.09 -7.02 -3.89
N GLN A 219 -14.90 -7.56 -3.63
CA GLN A 219 -14.09 -8.36 -4.57
C GLN A 219 -14.12 -9.85 -4.22
N LYS A 220 -13.96 -10.72 -5.22
CA LYS A 220 -13.93 -12.19 -4.99
C LYS A 220 -12.61 -12.59 -4.31
N GLU A 221 -12.63 -13.70 -3.56
CA GLU A 221 -11.49 -14.16 -2.75
C GLU A 221 -10.21 -14.37 -3.57
N ARG A 222 -9.22 -13.49 -3.35
CA ARG A 222 -7.84 -13.59 -3.86
C ARG A 222 -7.06 -14.63 -3.05
N VAL A 223 -5.97 -15.18 -3.59
CA VAL A 223 -5.04 -15.97 -2.77
C VAL A 223 -4.50 -15.07 -1.66
N ARG A 224 -4.86 -15.42 -0.42
CA ARG A 224 -4.54 -14.60 0.75
C ARG A 224 -3.06 -14.58 1.01
N LEU A 225 -2.48 -15.74 1.35
CA LEU A 225 -1.08 -15.92 1.74
C LEU A 225 -0.32 -16.54 0.58
N ILE A 226 0.52 -15.75 -0.08
CA ILE A 226 1.19 -16.21 -1.30
C ILE A 226 2.23 -17.30 -1.00
N GLU A 227 2.84 -17.31 0.18
CA GLU A 227 3.84 -18.29 0.63
C GLU A 227 3.27 -19.29 1.65
N GLY A 228 1.96 -19.29 1.89
CA GLY A 228 1.31 -20.11 2.93
C GLY A 228 1.32 -19.45 4.31
N ASP A 229 2.39 -18.74 4.66
CA ASP A 229 2.53 -17.94 5.88
C ASP A 229 2.94 -16.49 5.57
N PHE A 230 2.73 -15.57 6.52
CA PHE A 230 3.24 -14.20 6.40
C PHE A 230 4.75 -14.18 6.74
N PRO A 231 5.60 -13.57 5.88
CA PRO A 231 7.04 -13.60 6.08
C PRO A 231 7.46 -12.80 7.33
N LYS A 232 8.52 -13.27 7.99
CA LYS A 232 9.13 -12.57 9.13
C LYS A 232 9.96 -11.35 8.73
N SER A 233 10.32 -11.23 7.46
CA SER A 233 11.12 -10.13 6.92
C SER A 233 10.58 -9.74 5.55
N LEU A 234 10.25 -8.46 5.38
CA LEU A 234 9.85 -7.86 4.12
C LEU A 234 11.06 -7.14 3.52
N VAL A 235 11.58 -7.67 2.42
CA VAL A 235 12.72 -7.08 1.70
C VAL A 235 12.30 -6.84 0.26
N SER A 236 12.51 -5.61 -0.21
CA SER A 236 12.53 -5.29 -1.63
C SER A 236 13.98 -5.01 -2.03
N SER A 237 14.41 -5.51 -3.20
CA SER A 237 15.77 -5.26 -3.71
C SER A 237 16.03 -3.77 -4.00
N ALA A 238 14.97 -3.02 -4.30
CA ALA A 238 14.99 -1.59 -4.55
C ALA A 238 13.76 -0.91 -3.95
N VAL A 239 13.81 0.41 -3.87
CA VAL A 239 12.62 1.23 -3.61
C VAL A 239 11.74 1.16 -4.85
N ILE A 240 10.48 0.79 -4.64
CA ILE A 240 9.49 0.68 -5.70
C ILE A 240 9.20 2.08 -6.24
N ASP A 241 9.14 2.18 -7.57
CA ASP A 241 8.83 3.42 -8.26
C ASP A 241 7.47 4.01 -7.79
N GLU A 242 7.45 5.33 -7.57
CA GLU A 242 6.28 6.02 -7.02
C GLU A 242 5.07 5.98 -7.97
N ILE A 243 5.29 6.07 -9.28
CA ILE A 243 4.22 6.00 -10.28
C ILE A 243 3.59 4.61 -10.25
N ILE A 244 4.41 3.56 -10.17
CA ILE A 244 3.91 2.18 -10.02
C ILE A 244 3.10 2.03 -8.73
N LEU A 245 3.58 2.54 -7.60
CA LEU A 245 2.86 2.48 -6.33
C LEU A 245 1.50 3.19 -6.40
N GLN A 246 1.45 4.38 -7.00
CA GLN A 246 0.21 5.13 -7.19
C GLN A 246 -0.76 4.37 -8.11
N LEU A 247 -0.30 3.82 -9.23
CA LEU A 247 -1.13 3.02 -10.15
C LEU A 247 -1.72 1.80 -9.43
N LEU A 248 -0.94 1.09 -8.63
CA LEU A 248 -1.39 -0.07 -7.87
C LEU A 248 -2.41 0.30 -6.78
N ASP A 249 -2.18 1.39 -6.05
CA ASP A 249 -3.11 1.87 -5.02
C ASP A 249 -4.46 2.29 -5.62
N VAL A 250 -4.42 3.06 -6.71
CA VAL A 250 -5.62 3.45 -7.46
C VAL A 250 -6.34 2.22 -8.03
N ALA A 251 -5.61 1.24 -8.58
CA ALA A 251 -6.20 0.01 -9.12
C ALA A 251 -7.00 -0.75 -8.05
N ARG A 252 -6.48 -0.84 -6.82
CA ARG A 252 -7.12 -1.60 -5.71
C ARG A 252 -8.43 -1.00 -5.23
N ARG A 253 -8.58 0.33 -5.30
CA ARG A 253 -9.75 1.07 -4.81
C ARG A 253 -10.87 1.19 -5.85
N ASN A 254 -10.59 0.80 -7.09
CA ASN A 254 -11.48 1.05 -8.22
C ASN A 254 -12.42 -0.13 -8.54
N ASN A 255 -13.38 0.13 -9.44
CA ASN A 255 -14.22 -0.92 -10.02
C ASN A 255 -13.39 -1.84 -10.94
N PRO A 256 -13.83 -3.09 -11.19
CA PRO A 256 -13.04 -4.09 -11.91
C PRO A 256 -12.52 -3.64 -13.28
N ARG A 257 -13.28 -2.83 -14.02
CA ARG A 257 -12.84 -2.31 -15.32
C ARG A 257 -11.67 -1.36 -15.16
N SER A 258 -11.83 -0.35 -14.29
CA SER A 258 -10.78 0.62 -14.00
C SER A 258 -9.56 -0.06 -13.39
N SER A 259 -9.75 -0.97 -12.43
CA SER A 259 -8.66 -1.77 -11.84
C SER A 259 -7.85 -2.50 -12.91
N PHE A 260 -8.52 -3.17 -13.85
CA PHE A 260 -7.83 -3.87 -14.95
C PHE A 260 -6.96 -2.93 -15.77
N ILE A 261 -7.48 -1.74 -16.11
CA ILE A 261 -6.75 -0.73 -16.88
C ILE A 261 -5.52 -0.24 -16.10
N TYR A 262 -5.68 0.11 -14.82
CA TYR A 262 -4.56 0.59 -14.00
C TYR A 262 -3.47 -0.47 -13.78
N TYR A 263 -3.84 -1.74 -13.56
CA TYR A 263 -2.84 -2.82 -13.51
C TYR A 263 -2.13 -3.01 -14.86
N TYR A 264 -2.84 -2.89 -15.98
CA TYR A 264 -2.21 -2.96 -17.30
C TYR A 264 -1.26 -1.78 -17.56
N GLN A 265 -1.59 -0.59 -17.05
CA GLN A 265 -0.69 0.58 -17.15
C GLN A 265 0.64 0.36 -16.42
N VAL A 266 0.69 -0.47 -15.37
CA VAL A 266 1.96 -0.90 -14.76
C VAL A 266 2.80 -1.68 -15.77
N PHE A 267 2.19 -2.51 -16.63
CA PHE A 267 2.92 -3.26 -17.65
C PHE A 267 3.48 -2.31 -18.71
N GLU A 268 2.71 -1.31 -19.11
CA GLU A 268 3.11 -0.30 -20.09
C GLU A 268 4.26 0.55 -19.54
N TYR A 269 4.15 1.00 -18.29
CA TYR A 269 5.19 1.75 -17.62
C TYR A 269 6.47 0.92 -17.50
N ALA A 270 6.38 -0.30 -16.95
CA ALA A 270 7.55 -1.15 -16.79
C ALA A 270 8.18 -1.52 -18.14
N GLY A 271 7.36 -1.79 -19.17
CA GLY A 271 7.84 -2.06 -20.53
C GLY A 271 8.54 -0.87 -21.19
N TYR A 272 8.09 0.36 -20.90
CA TYR A 272 8.71 1.59 -21.40
C TYR A 272 10.09 1.84 -20.80
N TYR A 273 10.25 1.61 -19.48
CA TYR A 273 11.53 1.77 -18.78
C TYR A 273 12.40 0.51 -18.80
N TYR A 274 11.85 -0.61 -19.27
CA TYR A 274 12.58 -1.86 -19.37
C TYR A 274 13.79 -1.70 -20.28
N SER A 275 14.93 -2.07 -19.72
CA SER A 275 16.18 -2.10 -20.43
C SER A 275 16.70 -3.52 -20.37
N ASP A 276 16.75 -4.15 -21.54
CA ASP A 276 17.15 -5.55 -21.66
C ASP A 276 18.53 -5.77 -21.03
N GLY A 277 18.55 -6.46 -19.89
CA GLY A 277 19.78 -6.74 -19.14
C GLY A 277 20.78 -7.56 -19.96
N LYS A 278 20.29 -8.41 -20.86
CA LYS A 278 21.12 -9.18 -21.80
C LYS A 278 21.75 -8.25 -22.84
N ALA A 279 20.98 -7.34 -23.42
CA ALA A 279 21.49 -6.34 -24.36
C ALA A 279 22.50 -5.39 -23.69
N LYS A 280 22.24 -4.96 -22.45
CA LYS A 280 23.19 -4.16 -21.64
C LYS A 280 24.48 -4.93 -21.35
N ALA A 281 24.39 -6.22 -21.01
CA ALA A 281 25.55 -7.06 -20.78
C ALA A 281 26.36 -7.29 -22.06
N GLN A 282 25.68 -7.53 -23.20
CA GLN A 282 26.30 -7.66 -24.52
C GLN A 282 26.98 -6.37 -24.95
N LEU A 283 26.32 -5.22 -24.80
CA LEU A 283 26.89 -3.90 -25.09
C LEU A 283 28.10 -3.63 -24.19
N ARG A 284 28.02 -3.92 -22.89
CA ARG A 284 29.14 -3.75 -21.95
C ARG A 284 30.32 -4.65 -22.33
N ASN A 285 30.07 -5.88 -22.76
CA ASN A 285 31.12 -6.80 -23.21
C ASN A 285 31.75 -6.33 -24.53
N ALA A 286 30.94 -5.88 -25.50
CA ALA A 286 31.41 -5.32 -26.75
C ALA A 286 32.26 -4.06 -26.55
N LEU A 287 31.84 -3.16 -25.66
CA LEU A 287 32.59 -1.94 -25.30
C LEU A 287 33.90 -2.23 -24.54
N ARG A 288 34.03 -3.41 -23.93
CA ARG A 288 35.23 -3.85 -23.22
C ARG A 288 36.20 -4.65 -24.10
N ASP A 289 35.80 -5.00 -25.32
CA ASP A 289 36.64 -5.72 -26.27
C ASP A 289 37.75 -4.78 -26.79
N PRO A 290 39.05 -5.05 -26.52
CA PRO A 290 40.14 -4.22 -27.03
C PRO A 290 40.17 -4.14 -28.56
N ALA A 291 39.61 -5.14 -29.26
CA ALA A 291 39.51 -5.15 -30.72
C ALA A 291 38.53 -4.12 -31.28
N LEU A 292 37.67 -3.52 -30.43
CA LEU A 292 36.78 -2.42 -30.83
C LEU A 292 37.58 -1.19 -31.32
N ILE A 293 38.79 -1.00 -30.79
CA ILE A 293 39.70 0.10 -31.20
C ILE A 293 40.15 -0.06 -32.67
N CYS A 294 40.19 -1.31 -33.15
CA CYS A 294 40.55 -1.64 -34.53
C CYS A 294 39.33 -1.74 -35.47
N CYS A 295 38.13 -1.35 -35.00
CA CYS A 295 36.84 -1.22 -35.72
C CYS A 295 36.81 -1.83 -37.14
N GLY A 296 36.67 -3.16 -37.23
CA GLY A 296 36.22 -3.80 -38.46
C GLY A 296 34.70 -3.62 -38.64
N GLU A 297 34.24 -3.53 -39.89
CA GLU A 297 32.80 -3.47 -40.26
C GLU A 297 31.95 -4.52 -39.52
N ASP A 298 32.49 -5.72 -39.30
CA ASP A 298 31.82 -6.83 -38.61
C ASP A 298 31.45 -6.49 -37.16
N LYS A 299 32.31 -5.77 -36.42
CA LYS A 299 32.04 -5.37 -35.03
C LYS A 299 31.01 -4.25 -34.93
N ILE A 300 30.97 -3.39 -35.95
CA ILE A 300 29.94 -2.35 -36.08
C ILE A 300 28.58 -3.02 -36.39
N SER A 301 28.57 -4.03 -37.26
CA SER A 301 27.39 -4.85 -37.54
C SER A 301 26.86 -5.57 -36.29
N ASP A 302 27.75 -6.14 -35.47
CA ASP A 302 27.39 -6.75 -34.19
C ASP A 302 26.72 -5.74 -33.25
N LEU A 303 27.25 -4.51 -33.14
CA LEU A 303 26.63 -3.44 -32.36
C LEU A 303 25.26 -3.04 -32.92
N PHE A 304 25.12 -2.91 -34.25
CA PHE A 304 23.84 -2.62 -34.89
C PHE A 304 22.80 -3.72 -34.67
N SER A 305 23.22 -4.98 -34.59
CA SER A 305 22.32 -6.09 -34.24
C SER A 305 21.78 -5.95 -32.81
N ILE A 306 22.62 -5.56 -31.84
CA ILE A 306 22.20 -5.29 -30.45
C ILE A 306 21.24 -4.09 -30.41
N PHE A 307 21.51 -3.02 -31.16
CA PHE A 307 20.60 -1.87 -31.24
C PHE A 307 19.28 -2.21 -31.92
N SER A 308 19.28 -3.08 -32.93
CA SER A 308 18.07 -3.56 -33.59
C SER A 308 17.23 -4.44 -32.65
N ASP A 309 17.87 -5.26 -31.83
CA ASP A 309 17.20 -6.04 -30.77
C ASP A 309 16.62 -5.13 -29.66
N LEU A 310 17.26 -3.99 -29.38
CA LEU A 310 16.72 -2.95 -28.48
C LEU A 310 15.58 -2.13 -29.12
N ALA A 311 15.51 -2.11 -30.46
CA ALA A 311 14.46 -1.46 -31.24
C ALA A 311 13.19 -2.32 -31.40
N GLN A 312 12.99 -3.32 -30.53
CA GLN A 312 11.69 -4.01 -30.44
C GLN A 312 10.53 -3.03 -30.26
N ASN A 313 9.38 -3.37 -30.84
CA ASN A 313 8.14 -2.64 -30.62
C ASN A 313 7.73 -2.72 -29.13
N ASP A 314 6.92 -1.76 -28.68
CA ASP A 314 6.53 -1.64 -27.28
C ASP A 314 5.89 -2.92 -26.73
N GLU A 315 5.15 -3.66 -27.57
CA GLU A 315 4.53 -4.94 -27.22
C GLU A 315 5.56 -6.04 -26.91
N GLY A 316 6.63 -6.16 -27.70
CA GLY A 316 7.71 -7.10 -27.47
C GLY A 316 8.46 -6.82 -26.17
N LYS A 317 8.72 -5.54 -25.87
CA LYS A 317 9.35 -5.11 -24.62
C LYS A 317 8.49 -5.43 -23.40
N MET A 318 7.19 -5.13 -23.46
CA MET A 318 6.23 -5.47 -22.41
C MET A 318 6.16 -6.97 -22.15
N ARG A 319 6.18 -7.78 -23.21
CA ARG A 319 6.21 -9.24 -23.07
C ARG A 319 7.46 -9.71 -22.34
N LYS A 320 8.62 -9.20 -22.77
CA LYS A 320 9.92 -9.60 -22.24
C LYS A 320 10.13 -9.16 -20.79
N VAL A 321 9.71 -7.95 -20.41
CA VAL A 321 9.80 -7.51 -19.01
C VAL A 321 8.97 -8.39 -18.08
N ILE A 322 7.81 -8.86 -18.53
CA ILE A 322 6.96 -9.80 -17.78
C ILE A 322 7.64 -11.17 -17.65
N GLU A 323 8.20 -11.70 -18.74
CA GLU A 323 8.93 -12.98 -18.74
C GLU A 323 10.17 -12.97 -17.83
N ASP A 324 10.92 -11.87 -17.82
CA ASP A 324 12.16 -11.75 -17.05
C ASP A 324 11.93 -11.56 -15.54
N HIS A 325 10.82 -10.95 -15.15
CA HIS A 325 10.60 -10.49 -13.78
C HIS A 325 9.47 -11.19 -13.02
N CYS A 326 8.60 -11.94 -13.71
CA CYS A 326 7.50 -12.65 -13.06
C CYS A 326 7.80 -14.15 -12.89
N GLU A 327 7.54 -14.69 -11.71
CA GLU A 327 7.59 -16.12 -11.42
C GLU A 327 6.24 -16.78 -11.80
N PRO A 328 6.19 -17.64 -12.83
CA PRO A 328 4.94 -18.27 -13.27
C PRO A 328 4.27 -19.12 -12.19
N ARG A 329 5.03 -19.72 -11.26
CA ARG A 329 4.45 -20.49 -10.13
C ARG A 329 3.62 -19.62 -9.20
N VAL A 330 3.98 -18.35 -9.04
CA VAL A 330 3.23 -17.40 -8.21
C VAL A 330 1.89 -17.06 -8.88
N ILE A 331 1.89 -16.88 -10.21
CA ILE A 331 0.67 -16.64 -10.99
C ILE A 331 -0.23 -17.88 -11.01
N TRP A 332 0.37 -19.07 -11.08
CA TRP A 332 -0.36 -20.34 -11.03
C TRP A 332 -1.24 -20.45 -9.79
N LYS A 333 -0.81 -19.94 -8.62
CA LYS A 333 -1.62 -19.98 -7.40
C LYS A 333 -2.97 -19.29 -7.57
N GLU A 334 -3.01 -18.17 -8.28
CA GLU A 334 -4.27 -17.45 -8.57
C GLU A 334 -5.14 -18.22 -9.57
N ILE A 335 -4.53 -18.88 -10.56
CA ILE A 335 -5.23 -19.73 -11.55
C ILE A 335 -5.79 -20.99 -10.88
N ALA A 336 -5.00 -21.63 -10.01
CA ALA A 336 -5.38 -22.84 -9.28
C ALA A 336 -6.57 -22.61 -8.34
N ASN A 337 -6.71 -21.39 -7.81
CA ASN A 337 -7.86 -20.97 -7.03
C ASN A 337 -9.15 -20.86 -7.86
N ASP A 338 -9.07 -20.97 -9.19
CA ASP A 338 -10.19 -20.82 -10.11
C ASP A 338 -10.02 -21.62 -11.43
N LEU A 339 -9.61 -22.89 -11.32
CA LEU A 339 -9.34 -23.74 -12.48
C LEU A 339 -10.55 -23.86 -13.42
N ASP A 340 -11.74 -24.03 -12.85
CA ASP A 340 -12.98 -24.23 -13.63
C ASP A 340 -13.28 -23.05 -14.56
N PHE A 341 -12.96 -21.83 -14.14
CA PHE A 341 -13.10 -20.63 -14.96
C PHE A 341 -12.03 -20.60 -16.05
N PHE A 342 -10.76 -20.76 -15.69
CA PHE A 342 -9.66 -20.59 -16.64
C PHE A 342 -9.52 -21.73 -17.66
N CYS A 343 -10.13 -22.89 -17.41
CA CYS A 343 -10.19 -23.98 -18.38
C CYS A 343 -11.33 -23.84 -19.42
N GLN A 344 -12.08 -22.73 -19.39
CA GLN A 344 -13.20 -22.45 -20.28
C GLN A 344 -13.04 -21.08 -20.96
N GLY A 345 -13.62 -20.96 -22.16
CA GLY A 345 -13.82 -19.66 -22.80
C GLY A 345 -15.05 -18.95 -22.23
N HIS A 346 -15.05 -17.61 -22.26
CA HIS A 346 -16.15 -16.81 -21.72
C HIS A 346 -16.63 -15.76 -22.70
N ASP A 347 -17.95 -15.66 -22.84
CA ASP A 347 -18.59 -14.64 -23.66
C ASP A 347 -18.99 -13.43 -22.82
N PHE A 348 -18.55 -12.25 -23.27
CA PHE A 348 -18.91 -10.96 -22.72
C PHE A 348 -20.03 -10.30 -23.53
N ASP A 349 -20.88 -9.55 -22.83
CA ASP A 349 -21.85 -8.67 -23.50
C ASP A 349 -21.07 -7.63 -24.34
N GLY A 350 -21.43 -7.49 -25.62
CA GLY A 350 -20.70 -6.67 -26.60
C GLY A 350 -19.84 -7.45 -27.61
N GLY A 351 -19.94 -8.79 -27.59
CA GLY A 351 -19.47 -9.66 -28.68
C GLY A 351 -18.01 -10.11 -28.55
N PHE A 352 -17.34 -9.76 -27.46
CA PHE A 352 -16.00 -10.26 -27.14
C PHE A 352 -16.08 -11.62 -26.44
N SER A 353 -15.24 -12.56 -26.87
CA SER A 353 -15.13 -13.88 -26.27
C SER A 353 -13.67 -14.21 -25.98
N THR A 354 -13.41 -14.72 -24.78
CA THR A 354 -12.09 -15.28 -24.43
C THR A 354 -12.07 -16.76 -24.75
N GLN A 355 -10.89 -17.26 -25.13
CA GLN A 355 -10.64 -18.70 -25.14
C GLN A 355 -10.22 -19.14 -23.74
N ALA A 356 -10.28 -20.45 -23.46
CA ALA A 356 -9.68 -21.02 -22.27
C ALA A 356 -8.22 -20.55 -22.15
N LEU A 357 -7.75 -20.27 -20.95
CA LEU A 357 -6.33 -19.94 -20.71
C LEU A 357 -5.50 -21.22 -20.56
N ILE A 358 -6.07 -22.23 -19.89
CA ILE A 358 -5.44 -23.52 -19.62
C ILE A 358 -6.31 -24.69 -20.09
N ALA A 359 -5.73 -25.88 -20.21
CA ALA A 359 -6.50 -27.12 -20.34
C ALA A 359 -6.93 -27.65 -18.96
N LYS A 360 -7.95 -28.52 -18.91
CA LYS A 360 -8.48 -29.06 -17.63
C LYS A 360 -7.45 -29.87 -16.84
N ASP A 361 -6.50 -30.48 -17.53
CA ASP A 361 -5.42 -31.31 -16.98
C ASP A 361 -4.09 -30.54 -16.82
N THR A 362 -4.10 -29.21 -17.03
CA THR A 362 -2.90 -28.40 -16.86
C THR A 362 -2.45 -28.45 -15.41
N THR A 363 -1.18 -28.80 -15.19
CA THR A 363 -0.54 -28.80 -13.88
C THR A 363 0.36 -27.57 -13.72
N GLU A 364 0.80 -27.28 -12.49
CA GLU A 364 1.79 -26.22 -12.23
C GLU A 364 3.05 -26.40 -13.10
N PHE A 365 3.55 -27.63 -13.21
CA PHE A 365 4.74 -27.94 -14.00
C PHE A 365 4.54 -27.58 -15.48
N THR A 366 3.39 -27.96 -16.05
CA THR A 366 3.06 -27.64 -17.44
C THR A 366 2.83 -26.14 -17.64
N TRP A 367 2.26 -25.45 -16.64
CA TRP A 367 2.03 -24.01 -16.70
C TRP A 367 3.34 -23.22 -16.79
N VAL A 368 4.32 -23.56 -15.96
CA VAL A 368 5.62 -22.86 -15.88
C VAL A 368 6.32 -22.80 -17.25
N THR A 369 6.14 -23.81 -18.11
CA THR A 369 6.77 -23.86 -19.42
C THR A 369 5.95 -23.24 -20.56
N MET A 370 4.67 -22.93 -20.34
CA MET A 370 3.73 -22.57 -21.42
C MET A 370 2.93 -21.29 -21.16
N TRP A 371 3.08 -20.64 -20.01
CA TRP A 371 2.24 -19.52 -19.59
C TRP A 371 2.30 -18.32 -20.56
N MET A 372 3.44 -18.12 -21.22
CA MET A 372 3.64 -17.10 -22.25
C MET A 372 3.73 -17.72 -23.65
N PRO A 373 3.30 -17.02 -24.72
CA PRO A 373 2.77 -15.65 -24.73
C PRO A 373 1.28 -15.53 -24.41
N ARG A 374 0.57 -16.66 -24.26
CA ARG A 374 -0.90 -16.72 -24.20
C ARG A 374 -1.51 -15.86 -23.11
N THR A 375 -0.89 -15.81 -21.93
CA THR A 375 -1.38 -14.99 -20.81
C THR A 375 -1.35 -13.50 -21.16
N TYR A 376 -0.22 -13.02 -21.67
CA TYR A 376 -0.08 -11.63 -22.10
C TYR A 376 -1.08 -11.28 -23.19
N ASP A 377 -1.17 -12.08 -24.25
CA ASP A 377 -2.07 -11.81 -25.37
C ASP A 377 -3.54 -11.75 -24.93
N LEU A 378 -3.94 -12.60 -23.98
CA LEU A 378 -5.28 -12.57 -23.40
C LEU A 378 -5.54 -11.26 -22.65
N LEU A 379 -4.61 -10.84 -21.79
CA LEU A 379 -4.75 -9.62 -21.00
C LEU A 379 -4.76 -8.38 -21.90
N THR A 380 -3.90 -8.33 -22.92
CA THR A 380 -3.87 -7.28 -23.95
C THR A 380 -5.19 -7.19 -24.71
N LYS A 381 -5.75 -8.33 -25.14
CA LYS A 381 -7.06 -8.36 -25.81
C LYS A 381 -8.16 -7.81 -24.91
N ILE A 382 -8.21 -8.22 -23.64
CA ILE A 382 -9.18 -7.68 -22.67
C ILE A 382 -8.99 -6.17 -22.52
N ARG A 383 -7.76 -5.69 -22.31
CA ARG A 383 -7.46 -4.25 -22.19
C ARG A 383 -7.92 -3.47 -23.43
N ASN A 384 -7.63 -3.96 -24.63
CA ASN A 384 -7.98 -3.28 -25.87
C ASN A 384 -9.50 -3.12 -26.03
N VAL A 385 -10.29 -4.15 -25.74
CA VAL A 385 -11.77 -4.07 -25.81
C VAL A 385 -12.41 -3.31 -24.64
N LEU A 386 -11.65 -3.03 -23.57
CA LEU A 386 -12.08 -2.14 -22.48
C LEU A 386 -11.81 -0.66 -22.80
N VAL A 387 -10.69 -0.35 -23.47
CA VAL A 387 -10.28 1.04 -23.76
C VAL A 387 -10.86 1.53 -25.09
N HIS A 388 -10.86 0.68 -26.12
CA HIS A 388 -11.25 1.05 -27.47
C HIS A 388 -12.69 0.58 -27.73
N ALA A 389 -13.66 1.48 -27.48
CA ALA A 389 -15.09 1.22 -27.71
C ALA A 389 -15.46 0.87 -29.17
N ARG A 390 -14.51 0.98 -30.11
CA ARG A 390 -14.55 0.45 -31.47
C ARG A 390 -13.11 0.22 -31.93
N GLU A 391 -12.58 -0.97 -31.70
CA GLU A 391 -11.37 -1.38 -32.42
C GLU A 391 -11.78 -1.54 -33.90
N LYS A 392 -11.16 -0.74 -34.79
CA LYS A 392 -11.57 -0.53 -36.21
C LYS A 392 -11.72 -1.83 -37.03
N ARG A 393 -11.24 -2.98 -36.54
CA ARG A 393 -11.24 -4.26 -37.24
C ARG A 393 -12.20 -5.31 -36.69
N GLU A 394 -12.65 -5.22 -35.44
CA GLU A 394 -13.42 -6.32 -34.82
C GLU A 394 -14.84 -5.95 -34.35
N ASN A 395 -15.22 -4.68 -34.20
CA ASN A 395 -16.54 -4.27 -33.67
C ASN A 395 -16.93 -4.96 -32.33
N LYS A 396 -15.96 -5.50 -31.58
CA LYS A 396 -16.18 -6.13 -30.28
C LYS A 396 -15.83 -5.17 -29.17
N VAL A 397 -16.64 -5.18 -28.11
CA VAL A 397 -16.40 -4.44 -26.88
C VAL A 397 -16.82 -5.28 -25.68
N ILE A 398 -16.27 -4.99 -24.51
CA ILE A 398 -16.88 -5.44 -23.25
C ILE A 398 -17.76 -4.30 -22.74
N LEU A 399 -19.08 -4.49 -22.77
CA LEU A 399 -20.04 -3.52 -22.22
C LEU A 399 -19.93 -3.45 -20.69
N PRO A 400 -20.21 -2.29 -20.06
CA PRO A 400 -20.12 -2.11 -18.60
C PRO A 400 -21.34 -2.72 -17.87
N THR A 401 -21.66 -3.99 -18.14
CA THR A 401 -22.77 -4.71 -17.49
C THR A 401 -22.31 -5.36 -16.18
N ARG A 402 -23.27 -5.66 -15.28
CA ARG A 402 -22.98 -6.38 -14.03
C ARG A 402 -22.34 -7.75 -14.27
N ARG A 403 -22.82 -8.48 -15.29
CA ARG A 403 -22.27 -9.78 -15.70
C ARG A 403 -20.82 -9.65 -16.16
N ASN A 404 -20.53 -8.71 -17.05
CA ASN A 404 -19.17 -8.48 -17.54
C ASN A 404 -18.22 -8.05 -16.42
N ASN A 405 -18.68 -7.22 -15.49
CA ASN A 405 -17.89 -6.87 -14.31
C ASN A 405 -17.58 -8.10 -13.43
N GLN A 406 -18.51 -9.05 -13.31
CA GLN A 406 -18.26 -10.31 -12.59
C GLN A 406 -17.23 -11.19 -13.30
N LEU A 407 -17.26 -11.27 -14.63
CA LEU A 407 -16.25 -11.99 -15.42
C LEU A 407 -14.88 -11.32 -15.33
N LEU A 408 -14.81 -9.99 -15.50
CA LEU A 408 -13.56 -9.22 -15.37
C LEU A 408 -12.92 -9.39 -13.98
N ARG A 409 -13.72 -9.43 -12.90
CA ARG A 409 -13.23 -9.68 -11.54
C ARG A 409 -12.42 -10.97 -11.42
N ARG A 410 -12.70 -11.98 -12.24
CA ARG A 410 -11.95 -13.25 -12.21
C ARG A 410 -10.56 -13.12 -12.84
N TYR A 411 -10.36 -12.17 -13.75
CA TYR A 411 -9.06 -11.89 -14.35
C TYR A 411 -8.19 -10.93 -13.51
N ILE A 412 -8.79 -10.14 -12.60
CA ILE A 412 -8.06 -9.19 -11.76
C ILE A 412 -6.89 -9.80 -10.98
N PRO A 413 -7.06 -10.95 -10.29
CA PRO A 413 -5.95 -11.54 -9.52
C PRO A 413 -4.71 -11.86 -10.35
N ILE A 414 -4.89 -12.29 -11.61
CA ILE A 414 -3.77 -12.59 -12.52
C ILE A 414 -3.02 -11.31 -12.90
N ILE A 415 -3.73 -10.30 -13.42
CA ILE A 415 -3.10 -9.07 -13.88
C ILE A 415 -2.48 -8.28 -12.72
N GLU A 416 -3.16 -8.26 -11.56
CA GLU A 416 -2.63 -7.68 -10.33
C GLU A 416 -1.33 -8.38 -9.91
N ARG A 417 -1.29 -9.72 -9.89
CA ARG A 417 -0.11 -10.45 -9.46
C ARG A 417 1.09 -10.21 -10.37
N ILE A 418 0.87 -10.12 -11.67
CA ILE A 418 1.92 -9.75 -12.63
C ILE A 418 2.40 -8.33 -12.33
N ALA A 419 1.48 -7.36 -12.17
CA ALA A 419 1.83 -5.97 -11.89
C ALA A 419 2.65 -5.81 -10.60
N GLU A 420 2.30 -6.55 -9.55
CA GLU A 420 3.05 -6.52 -8.29
C GLU A 420 4.43 -7.17 -8.40
N GLN A 421 4.57 -8.25 -9.17
CA GLN A 421 5.89 -8.85 -9.39
C GLN A 421 6.81 -7.93 -10.21
N LEU A 422 6.27 -7.19 -11.19
CA LEU A 422 7.00 -6.14 -11.89
C LEU A 422 7.46 -5.04 -10.91
N ALA A 423 6.56 -4.58 -10.04
CA ALA A 423 6.85 -3.56 -9.04
C ALA A 423 7.97 -3.95 -8.07
N LEU A 424 8.15 -5.25 -7.79
CA LEU A 424 9.21 -5.75 -6.90
C LEU A 424 10.60 -5.82 -7.57
N LYS A 425 10.66 -5.75 -8.90
CA LYS A 425 11.87 -6.01 -9.69
C LYS A 425 12.45 -4.79 -10.40
N GLU A 426 11.66 -3.73 -10.56
CA GLU A 426 12.19 -2.37 -10.81
C GLU A 426 12.87 -1.82 -9.56
#